data_AF-A0A2J8IFG2-F1
#
_entry.id   AF-A0A2J8IFG2-F1
#
_cell.length_a   1.000
_cell.length_b   1.000
_cell.length_c   1.000
_cell.angle_alpha   90.00
_cell.angle_beta   90.00
_cell.angle_gamma   90.00
#
_symmetry.space_group_name_H-M   'P 1'
#
loop_
_entity.id
_entity.type
_entity.pdbx_description
1 polymer ?
#
loop_
_entity_poly.entity_id
_entity_poly.type
_entity_poly.pdbx_seq_one_letter_code
_entity_poly.pdbx_strand_id
1 'polypeptide(L)'
;MPSDQPQQPEEQSPHPTKKAGTWQSMVDSNKALLLRKTGKDTAHWAAQARAAGITSDSGLRAWMRDGFGVTGYAQYAVSWEMFGYPEFMLRDADELIDGQYANHPGLRPIADALLGWASSAEGVEIQMRKGYVSLHSPRRKFAQVTRTTNTAVDVILRLDAPAEGRIETVRTRADDPFTRRVRLTSMEQVDDELLDILVAALEQNS
;
A
#
# COMPACT_ATOMS: atom_id res chain seq x y z
N MET A 1 65.00 -6.20 -25.46
CA MET A 1 63.72 -5.71 -26.01
C MET A 1 62.61 -6.31 -25.16
N PRO A 2 62.04 -5.57 -24.18
CA PRO A 2 60.90 -6.06 -23.43
C PRO A 2 59.66 -5.96 -24.33
N SER A 3 58.94 -7.07 -24.47
CA SER A 3 57.70 -7.17 -25.22
C SER A 3 56.60 -6.38 -24.50
N ASP A 4 56.08 -5.39 -25.20
CA ASP A 4 54.92 -4.59 -24.82
C ASP A 4 53.66 -5.47 -24.96
N GLN A 5 53.07 -5.85 -23.83
CA GLN A 5 51.83 -6.63 -23.79
C GLN A 5 50.69 -5.65 -23.52
N PRO A 6 49.72 -5.47 -24.43
CA PRO A 6 48.65 -4.51 -24.23
C PRO A 6 47.76 -4.94 -23.06
N GLN A 7 47.56 -4.01 -22.12
CA GLN A 7 46.60 -4.13 -21.03
C GLN A 7 45.21 -4.36 -21.61
N GLN A 8 44.59 -5.49 -21.26
CA GLN A 8 43.18 -5.74 -21.53
C GLN A 8 42.35 -4.71 -20.74
N PRO A 9 41.32 -4.09 -21.33
CA PRO A 9 40.44 -3.19 -20.60
C PRO A 9 39.70 -3.99 -19.52
N GLU A 10 39.71 -3.47 -18.29
CA GLU A 10 38.88 -3.96 -17.18
C GLU A 10 37.45 -4.14 -17.66
N GLU A 11 37.05 -5.40 -17.74
CA GLU A 11 35.68 -5.82 -17.98
C GLU A 11 34.84 -5.27 -16.82
N GLN A 12 34.15 -4.17 -17.08
CA GLN A 12 33.17 -3.58 -16.18
C GLN A 12 32.22 -4.71 -15.79
N SER A 13 32.38 -5.16 -14.54
CA SER A 13 31.53 -6.21 -13.99
C SER A 13 30.08 -5.77 -14.17
N PRO A 14 29.21 -6.61 -14.76
CA PRO A 14 27.83 -6.22 -14.98
C PRO A 14 27.22 -5.87 -13.64
N HIS A 15 26.78 -4.62 -13.49
CA HIS A 15 25.96 -4.19 -12.37
C HIS A 15 24.87 -5.24 -12.15
N PRO A 16 24.61 -5.67 -10.90
CA PRO A 16 23.58 -6.65 -10.64
C PRO A 16 22.28 -6.12 -11.23
N THR A 17 21.78 -6.83 -12.24
CA THR A 17 20.50 -6.57 -12.89
C THR A 17 19.48 -6.45 -11.77
N LYS A 18 18.99 -5.22 -11.52
CA LYS A 18 17.95 -4.96 -10.53
C LYS A 18 16.83 -5.96 -10.79
N LYS A 19 16.63 -6.90 -9.87
CA LYS A 19 15.38 -7.68 -9.85
C LYS A 19 14.25 -6.65 -9.90
N ALA A 20 13.23 -6.91 -10.72
CA ALA A 20 12.04 -6.06 -10.81
C ALA A 20 11.68 -5.55 -9.42
N GLY A 21 11.59 -4.23 -9.26
CA GLY A 21 11.42 -3.59 -7.97
C GLY A 21 10.21 -4.18 -7.23
N THR A 22 10.27 -4.17 -5.90
CA THR A 22 9.23 -4.74 -5.04
C THR A 22 7.84 -4.18 -5.37
N TRP A 23 7.76 -2.93 -5.84
CA TRP A 23 6.51 -2.33 -6.32
C TRP A 23 5.95 -3.01 -7.58
N GLN A 24 6.77 -3.45 -8.55
CA GLN A 24 6.26 -4.21 -9.69
C GLN A 24 5.63 -5.53 -9.23
N SER A 25 6.26 -6.21 -8.27
CA SER A 25 5.69 -7.45 -7.70
C SER A 25 4.37 -7.21 -6.96
N MET A 26 4.24 -6.07 -6.27
CA MET A 26 2.99 -5.61 -5.68
C MET A 26 1.93 -5.34 -6.76
N VAL A 27 2.29 -4.62 -7.83
CA VAL A 27 1.39 -4.34 -8.96
C VAL A 27 0.87 -5.62 -9.59
N ASP A 28 1.75 -6.58 -9.84
CA ASP A 28 1.40 -7.87 -10.42
C ASP A 28 0.49 -8.70 -9.50
N SER A 29 0.76 -8.68 -8.19
CA SER A 29 -0.09 -9.34 -7.20
C SER A 29 -1.51 -8.77 -7.19
N ASN A 30 -1.65 -7.45 -7.35
CA ASN A 30 -2.95 -6.79 -7.38
C ASN A 30 -3.70 -7.04 -8.68
N LYS A 31 -2.99 -7.04 -9.81
CA LYS A 31 -3.54 -7.46 -11.11
C LYS A 31 -4.07 -8.88 -11.03
N ALA A 32 -3.32 -9.80 -10.40
CA ALA A 32 -3.75 -11.17 -10.19
C ALA A 32 -4.96 -11.28 -9.26
N LEU A 33 -5.01 -10.49 -8.17
CA LEU A 33 -6.15 -10.44 -7.26
C LEU A 33 -7.42 -9.95 -7.96
N LEU A 34 -7.32 -8.86 -8.72
CA LEU A 34 -8.42 -8.32 -9.53
C LEU A 34 -8.92 -9.36 -10.54
N LEU A 35 -7.99 -10.00 -11.27
CA LEU A 35 -8.33 -11.05 -12.22
C LEU A 35 -9.03 -12.23 -11.54
N ARG A 36 -8.54 -12.68 -10.39
CA ARG A 36 -9.16 -13.77 -9.61
C ARG A 36 -10.57 -13.41 -9.13
N LYS A 37 -10.78 -12.18 -8.64
CA LYS A 37 -12.07 -11.73 -8.11
C LYS A 37 -13.10 -11.44 -9.21
N THR A 38 -12.66 -10.94 -10.35
CA THR A 38 -13.57 -10.38 -11.38
C THR A 38 -13.58 -11.13 -12.70
N GLY A 39 -12.60 -12.01 -12.93
CA GLY A 39 -12.38 -12.67 -14.22
C GLY A 39 -11.88 -11.74 -15.33
N LYS A 40 -11.55 -10.48 -15.02
CA LYS A 40 -11.10 -9.45 -15.98
C LYS A 40 -9.84 -8.75 -15.47
N ASP A 41 -9.00 -8.31 -16.40
CA ASP A 41 -7.73 -7.62 -16.11
C ASP A 41 -7.92 -6.11 -15.93
N THR A 42 -6.82 -5.41 -15.57
CA THR A 42 -6.84 -3.95 -15.36
C THR A 42 -7.18 -3.18 -16.62
N ALA A 43 -6.73 -3.64 -17.80
CA ALA A 43 -7.00 -2.98 -19.08
C ALA A 43 -8.49 -2.98 -19.41
N HIS A 44 -9.19 -4.10 -19.18
CA HIS A 44 -10.64 -4.19 -19.34
C HIS A 44 -11.38 -3.19 -18.44
N TRP A 45 -11.05 -3.19 -17.15
CA TRP A 45 -11.70 -2.31 -16.18
C TRP A 45 -11.39 -0.83 -16.42
N ALA A 46 -10.16 -0.50 -16.78
CA ALA A 46 -9.77 0.87 -17.12
C ALA A 46 -10.49 1.37 -18.38
N ALA A 47 -10.68 0.51 -19.40
CA ALA A 47 -11.46 0.86 -20.58
C ALA A 47 -12.94 1.12 -20.24
N GLN A 48 -13.56 0.26 -19.42
CA GLN A 48 -14.94 0.43 -18.94
C GLN A 48 -15.11 1.72 -18.14
N ALA A 49 -14.21 2.00 -17.20
CA ALA A 49 -14.26 3.20 -16.37
C ALA A 49 -14.09 4.48 -17.20
N ARG A 50 -13.19 4.49 -18.19
CA ARG A 50 -13.06 5.61 -19.15
C ARG A 50 -14.34 5.80 -19.97
N ALA A 51 -14.95 4.72 -20.45
CA ALA A 51 -16.22 4.79 -21.18
C ALA A 51 -17.39 5.29 -20.29
N ALA A 52 -17.35 5.00 -18.99
CA ALA A 52 -18.30 5.50 -18.00
C ALA A 52 -18.04 6.96 -17.57
N GLY A 53 -17.00 7.62 -18.10
CA GLY A 53 -16.67 9.02 -17.79
C GLY A 53 -16.02 9.22 -16.42
N ILE A 54 -15.41 8.18 -15.85
CA ILE A 54 -14.71 8.27 -14.57
C ILE A 54 -13.39 9.02 -14.74
N THR A 55 -13.19 10.10 -13.95
CA THR A 55 -12.04 10.99 -14.05
C THR A 55 -11.22 11.13 -12.77
N SER A 56 -11.62 10.47 -11.68
CA SER A 56 -10.95 10.55 -10.39
C SER A 56 -10.81 9.18 -9.72
N ASP A 57 -9.79 9.04 -8.88
CA ASP A 57 -9.55 7.86 -8.05
C ASP A 57 -10.73 7.50 -7.14
N SER A 58 -11.26 8.49 -6.42
CA SER A 58 -12.41 8.31 -5.54
C SER A 58 -13.66 7.90 -6.33
N GLY A 59 -13.89 8.54 -7.49
CA GLY A 59 -14.96 8.18 -8.41
C GLY A 59 -14.84 6.75 -8.96
N LEU A 60 -13.62 6.32 -9.30
CA LEU A 60 -13.34 4.94 -9.75
C LEU A 60 -13.68 3.93 -8.66
N ARG A 61 -13.20 4.17 -7.44
CA ARG A 61 -13.46 3.27 -6.30
C ARG A 61 -14.96 3.15 -6.01
N ALA A 62 -15.68 4.27 -6.02
CA ALA A 62 -17.14 4.26 -5.84
C ALA A 62 -17.84 3.48 -6.97
N TRP A 63 -17.51 3.78 -8.23
CA TRP A 63 -18.10 3.12 -9.39
C TRP A 63 -17.85 1.59 -9.42
N MET A 64 -16.65 1.14 -9.08
CA MET A 64 -16.30 -0.29 -9.02
C MET A 64 -17.04 -1.02 -7.88
N ARG A 65 -17.16 -0.40 -6.71
CA ARG A 65 -17.89 -0.95 -5.57
C ARG A 65 -19.38 -1.04 -5.88
N ASP A 66 -19.98 0.09 -6.26
CA ASP A 66 -21.43 0.23 -6.37
C ASP A 66 -21.99 -0.49 -7.61
N GLY A 67 -21.22 -0.52 -8.71
CA GLY A 67 -21.64 -1.16 -9.96
C GLY A 67 -21.31 -2.65 -10.06
N PHE A 68 -20.24 -3.12 -9.41
CA PHE A 68 -19.69 -4.45 -9.68
C PHE A 68 -19.28 -5.23 -8.42
N GLY A 69 -19.49 -4.66 -7.22
CA GLY A 69 -19.10 -5.30 -5.96
C GLY A 69 -17.58 -5.53 -5.85
N VAL A 70 -16.79 -4.83 -6.67
CA VAL A 70 -15.33 -4.92 -6.60
C VAL A 70 -14.85 -3.92 -5.57
N THR A 71 -14.36 -4.44 -4.47
CA THR A 71 -14.06 -3.68 -3.26
C THR A 71 -12.60 -3.80 -2.83
N GLY A 72 -12.19 -2.91 -1.93
CA GLY A 72 -10.85 -2.93 -1.34
C GLY A 72 -9.72 -2.85 -2.37
N TYR A 73 -8.64 -3.58 -2.09
CA TYR A 73 -7.38 -3.31 -2.79
C TYR A 73 -7.34 -3.68 -4.29
N ALA A 74 -8.31 -4.47 -4.79
CA ALA A 74 -8.42 -4.77 -6.22
C ALA A 74 -8.69 -3.52 -7.08
N GLN A 75 -9.29 -2.48 -6.50
CA GLN A 75 -9.58 -1.23 -7.19
C GLN A 75 -8.31 -0.45 -7.56
N TYR A 76 -7.22 -0.55 -6.75
CA TYR A 76 -5.99 0.21 -7.00
C TYR A 76 -5.24 -0.26 -8.23
N ALA A 77 -5.34 -1.55 -8.57
CA ALA A 77 -4.75 -2.06 -9.81
C ALA A 77 -5.34 -1.34 -11.04
N VAL A 78 -6.64 -1.03 -11.01
CA VAL A 78 -7.34 -0.28 -12.06
C VAL A 78 -7.01 1.20 -11.99
N SER A 79 -6.94 1.76 -10.78
CA SER A 79 -6.50 3.15 -10.57
C SER A 79 -5.13 3.40 -11.20
N TRP A 80 -4.13 2.55 -10.94
CA TRP A 80 -2.78 2.75 -11.48
C TRP A 80 -2.72 2.62 -13.00
N GLU A 81 -3.56 1.76 -13.60
CA GLU A 81 -3.73 1.65 -15.04
C GLU A 81 -4.37 2.93 -15.66
N MET A 82 -5.19 3.64 -14.88
CA MET A 82 -5.89 4.85 -15.34
C MET A 82 -5.11 6.14 -15.10
N PHE A 83 -4.54 6.29 -13.91
CA PHE A 83 -4.04 7.55 -13.38
C PHE A 83 -2.51 7.53 -13.15
N GLY A 84 -1.87 6.36 -13.32
CA GLY A 84 -0.45 6.17 -13.07
C GLY A 84 -0.16 5.76 -11.62
N TYR A 85 1.11 5.48 -11.34
CA TYR A 85 1.54 5.07 -10.01
C TYR A 85 1.75 6.29 -9.10
N PRO A 86 1.29 6.22 -7.83
CA PRO A 86 1.69 7.16 -6.80
C PRO A 86 3.20 7.43 -6.73
N GLU A 87 3.59 8.70 -6.50
CA GLU A 87 4.99 9.13 -6.50
C GLU A 87 5.88 8.38 -5.49
N PHE A 88 5.33 7.96 -4.35
CA PHE A 88 6.10 7.21 -3.34
C PHE A 88 6.57 5.84 -3.86
N MET A 89 5.92 5.28 -4.89
CA MET A 89 6.36 4.05 -5.56
C MET A 89 7.43 4.30 -6.62
N LEU A 90 7.72 5.56 -6.94
CA LEU A 90 8.58 5.91 -8.05
C LEU A 90 10.05 6.12 -7.66
N ARG A 91 10.44 6.45 -6.40
CA ARG A 91 11.83 6.37 -5.81
C ARG A 91 11.93 6.56 -4.27
N ASP A 92 13.08 6.14 -3.71
CA ASP A 92 13.70 6.30 -2.36
C ASP A 92 12.92 5.88 -1.10
N ALA A 93 11.59 5.86 -1.11
CA ALA A 93 10.79 5.25 -0.05
C ALA A 93 10.96 3.71 0.00
N ASP A 94 11.39 3.12 -1.12
CA ASP A 94 11.59 1.69 -1.32
C ASP A 94 12.55 1.08 -0.31
N GLU A 95 13.69 1.71 0.02
CA GLU A 95 14.68 1.08 0.92
C GLU A 95 14.18 0.93 2.36
N LEU A 96 13.43 1.90 2.87
CA LEU A 96 12.91 1.85 4.24
C LEU A 96 11.78 0.82 4.37
N ILE A 97 10.89 0.73 3.40
CA ILE A 97 9.80 -0.26 3.41
C ILE A 97 10.34 -1.66 3.06
N ASP A 98 11.31 -1.77 2.15
CA ASP A 98 12.01 -3.03 1.85
C ASP A 98 12.70 -3.53 3.11
N GLY A 99 13.41 -2.66 3.83
CA GLY A 99 14.03 -2.99 5.11
C GLY A 99 13.05 -3.50 6.17
N GLN A 100 11.83 -2.96 6.22
CA GLN A 100 10.79 -3.42 7.17
C GLN A 100 10.34 -4.86 6.90
N TYR A 101 10.30 -5.27 5.63
CA TYR A 101 9.70 -6.53 5.18
C TYR A 101 10.68 -7.52 4.53
N ALA A 102 11.98 -7.23 4.47
CA ALA A 102 12.98 -8.08 3.82
C ALA A 102 12.94 -9.55 4.27
N ASN A 103 12.73 -9.77 5.58
CA ASN A 103 12.64 -11.12 6.17
C ASN A 103 11.18 -11.66 6.25
N HIS A 104 10.20 -10.88 5.79
CA HIS A 104 8.77 -11.18 5.87
C HIS A 104 8.04 -10.77 4.58
N PRO A 105 8.50 -11.25 3.41
CA PRO A 105 7.98 -10.79 2.11
C PRO A 105 6.48 -11.07 1.94
N GLY A 106 5.94 -12.11 2.60
CA GLY A 106 4.50 -12.43 2.54
C GLY A 106 3.58 -11.37 3.18
N LEU A 107 4.10 -10.50 4.05
CA LEU A 107 3.34 -9.41 4.68
C LEU A 107 3.45 -8.09 3.90
N ARG A 108 4.44 -7.98 3.01
CA ARG A 108 4.69 -6.77 2.23
C ARG A 108 3.46 -6.33 1.41
N PRO A 109 2.74 -7.24 0.72
CA PRO A 109 1.54 -6.87 -0.03
C PRO A 109 0.48 -6.14 0.82
N ILE A 110 0.33 -6.48 2.12
CA ILE A 110 -0.64 -5.83 3.00
C ILE A 110 -0.23 -4.38 3.29
N ALA A 111 1.05 -4.15 3.58
CA ALA A 111 1.57 -2.82 3.85
C ALA A 111 1.49 -1.91 2.62
N ASP A 112 1.88 -2.48 1.48
CA ASP A 112 1.70 -1.88 0.16
C ASP A 112 0.25 -1.49 -0.09
N ALA A 113 -0.69 -2.35 0.33
CA ALA A 113 -2.10 -2.08 0.17
C ALA A 113 -2.62 -0.86 0.92
N LEU A 114 -2.13 -0.70 2.15
CA LEU A 114 -2.43 0.44 2.99
C LEU A 114 -1.78 1.73 2.44
N LEU A 115 -0.57 1.63 1.88
CA LEU A 115 0.13 2.74 1.25
C LEU A 115 -0.58 3.21 -0.03
N GLY A 116 -1.06 2.27 -0.85
CA GLY A 116 -1.86 2.56 -2.04
C GLY A 116 -3.13 3.36 -1.68
N TRP A 117 -3.89 2.91 -0.68
CA TRP A 117 -5.02 3.69 -0.15
C TRP A 117 -4.59 5.08 0.29
N ALA A 118 -3.57 5.18 1.16
CA ALA A 118 -3.13 6.43 1.75
C ALA A 118 -2.72 7.46 0.69
N SER A 119 -2.09 7.03 -0.40
CA SER A 119 -1.69 7.93 -1.49
C SER A 119 -2.85 8.46 -2.33
N SER A 120 -3.95 7.72 -2.39
CA SER A 120 -5.16 8.10 -3.13
C SER A 120 -6.16 8.89 -2.27
N ALA A 121 -5.96 8.87 -0.95
CA ALA A 121 -6.84 9.51 0.00
C ALA A 121 -6.51 11.00 0.12
N GLU A 122 -7.51 11.84 -0.07
CA GLU A 122 -7.35 13.29 0.07
C GLU A 122 -6.96 13.64 1.52
N GLY A 123 -5.99 14.55 1.67
CA GLY A 123 -5.55 15.02 2.98
C GLY A 123 -4.67 14.03 3.76
N VAL A 124 -4.19 12.95 3.13
CA VAL A 124 -3.27 12.00 3.78
C VAL A 124 -1.83 12.22 3.34
N GLU A 125 -0.95 12.46 4.31
CA GLU A 125 0.51 12.47 4.12
C GLU A 125 1.11 11.17 4.67
N ILE A 126 1.98 10.55 3.87
CA ILE A 126 2.70 9.32 4.22
C ILE A 126 4.10 9.67 4.71
N GLN A 127 4.45 9.20 5.91
CA GLN A 127 5.82 9.29 6.44
C GLN A 127 6.40 7.92 6.70
N MET A 128 7.41 7.57 5.91
CA MET A 128 8.15 6.32 6.03
C MET A 128 9.15 6.40 7.20
N ARG A 129 9.13 5.41 8.10
CA ARG A 129 10.09 5.28 9.23
C ARG A 129 10.77 3.91 9.15
N LYS A 130 11.87 3.72 9.89
CA LYS A 130 12.66 2.48 9.84
C LYS A 130 11.86 1.21 10.22
N GLY A 131 10.86 1.33 11.10
CA GLY A 131 10.11 0.18 11.62
C GLY A 131 8.61 0.22 11.37
N TYR A 132 8.10 1.28 10.77
CA TYR A 132 6.67 1.48 10.53
C TYR A 132 6.44 2.59 9.51
N VAL A 133 5.19 2.72 9.05
CA VAL A 133 4.72 3.86 8.27
C VAL A 133 3.76 4.68 9.13
N SER A 134 3.89 6.00 9.14
CA SER A 134 2.88 6.89 9.74
C SER A 134 2.01 7.52 8.67
N LEU A 135 0.72 7.61 8.94
CA LEU A 135 -0.25 8.32 8.12
C LEU A 135 -0.73 9.54 8.90
N HIS A 136 -0.67 10.70 8.25
CA HIS A 136 -0.95 12.01 8.83
C HIS A 136 -2.11 12.67 8.09
N SER A 137 -3.03 13.25 8.86
CA SER A 137 -3.96 14.26 8.35
C SER A 137 -3.24 15.62 8.34
N PRO A 138 -3.87 16.69 7.82
CA PRO A 138 -3.30 18.03 7.90
C PRO A 138 -3.04 18.50 9.34
N ARG A 139 -3.79 17.96 10.30
CA ARG A 139 -3.71 18.36 11.71
C ARG A 139 -2.78 17.49 12.53
N ARG A 140 -2.80 16.16 12.35
CA ARG A 140 -2.01 15.23 13.18
C ARG A 140 -1.95 13.81 12.60
N LYS A 141 -0.99 13.02 13.09
CA LYS A 141 -0.93 11.56 12.85
C LYS A 141 -2.24 10.90 13.29
N PHE A 142 -2.84 10.07 12.43
CA PHE A 142 -4.08 9.35 12.73
C PHE A 142 -3.93 7.84 12.67
N ALA A 143 -2.96 7.33 11.90
CA ALA A 143 -2.71 5.90 11.81
C ALA A 143 -1.21 5.57 11.72
N GLN A 144 -0.90 4.33 12.07
CA GLN A 144 0.41 3.74 11.93
C GLN A 144 0.29 2.31 11.40
N VAL A 145 0.99 2.02 10.31
CA VAL A 145 1.11 0.68 9.74
C VAL A 145 2.39 0.05 10.26
N THR A 146 2.30 -1.06 10.97
CA THR A 146 3.45 -1.70 11.61
C THR A 146 3.40 -3.20 11.49
N ARG A 147 4.51 -3.81 11.09
CA ARG A 147 4.72 -5.24 11.27
C ARG A 147 5.04 -5.52 12.74
N THR A 148 4.02 -5.71 13.55
CA THR A 148 4.18 -5.96 15.00
C THR A 148 4.56 -7.40 15.31
N THR A 149 4.27 -8.33 14.40
CA THR A 149 4.61 -9.75 14.52
C THR A 149 5.21 -10.28 13.22
N ASN A 150 5.72 -11.51 13.24
CA ASN A 150 6.26 -12.16 12.04
C ASN A 150 5.18 -12.58 11.04
N THR A 151 3.89 -12.53 11.42
CA THR A 151 2.76 -13.07 10.65
C THR A 151 1.62 -12.06 10.45
N ALA A 152 1.77 -10.82 10.92
CA ALA A 152 0.70 -9.82 10.81
C ALA A 152 1.24 -8.40 10.65
N VAL A 153 0.45 -7.58 9.94
CA VAL A 153 0.55 -6.13 9.89
C VAL A 153 -0.58 -5.56 10.74
N ASP A 154 -0.24 -4.71 11.70
CA ASP A 154 -1.20 -3.99 12.53
C ASP A 154 -1.34 -2.56 12.02
N VAL A 155 -2.59 -2.12 11.87
CA VAL A 155 -2.96 -0.72 11.69
C VAL A 155 -3.37 -0.19 13.06
N ILE A 156 -2.49 0.59 13.68
CA ILE A 156 -2.73 1.22 14.98
C ILE A 156 -3.33 2.60 14.73
N LEU A 157 -4.46 2.89 15.36
CA LEU A 157 -5.33 4.00 15.02
C LEU A 157 -5.52 4.94 16.22
N ARG A 158 -5.46 6.24 15.95
CA ARG A 158 -6.08 7.26 16.79
C ARG A 158 -7.54 7.35 16.38
N LEU A 159 -8.40 6.60 17.05
CA LEU A 159 -9.82 6.47 16.70
C LEU A 159 -10.65 6.36 17.98
N ASP A 160 -11.67 7.20 18.09
CA ASP A 160 -12.71 7.05 19.10
C ASP A 160 -13.83 6.18 18.52
N ALA A 161 -13.77 4.89 18.83
CA ALA A 161 -14.76 3.88 18.46
C ALA A 161 -14.77 2.74 19.50
N PRO A 162 -15.88 2.00 19.67
CA PRO A 162 -15.91 0.77 20.44
C PRO A 162 -14.91 -0.27 19.91
N ALA A 163 -14.38 -1.11 20.79
CA ALA A 163 -13.55 -2.25 20.39
C ALA A 163 -14.45 -3.44 20.03
N GLU A 164 -15.01 -3.39 18.83
CA GLU A 164 -15.97 -4.37 18.32
C GLU A 164 -15.57 -4.85 16.92
N GLY A 165 -16.04 -6.05 16.55
CA GLY A 165 -15.71 -6.68 15.27
C GLY A 165 -14.19 -6.91 15.14
N ARG A 166 -13.59 -6.31 14.12
CA ARG A 166 -12.15 -6.36 13.85
C ARG A 166 -11.32 -5.29 14.56
N ILE A 167 -11.97 -4.37 15.27
CA ILE A 167 -11.29 -3.32 16.04
C ILE A 167 -10.95 -3.86 17.43
N GLU A 168 -9.67 -3.90 17.73
CA GLU A 168 -9.13 -4.35 19.01
C GLU A 168 -8.63 -3.17 19.85
N THR A 169 -8.66 -3.31 21.17
CA THR A 169 -8.01 -2.36 22.07
C THR A 169 -6.51 -2.63 22.14
N VAL A 170 -5.71 -1.58 22.03
CA VAL A 170 -4.26 -1.62 22.28
C VAL A 170 -4.00 -1.11 23.68
N ARG A 171 -3.23 -1.88 24.47
CA ARG A 171 -2.75 -1.42 25.76
C ARG A 171 -1.60 -0.45 25.55
N THR A 172 -1.83 0.81 25.85
CA THR A 172 -0.85 1.89 25.73
C THR A 172 -0.66 2.60 27.08
N ARG A 173 0.17 3.65 27.09
CA ARG A 173 0.33 4.50 28.28
C ARG A 173 -0.95 5.31 28.51
N ALA A 174 -1.15 5.76 29.74
CA ALA A 174 -2.16 6.77 30.01
C ALA A 174 -1.94 7.97 29.07
N ASP A 175 -3.02 8.44 28.44
CA ASP A 175 -3.07 9.54 27.46
C ASP A 175 -2.49 9.25 26.05
N ASP A 176 -2.04 8.03 25.76
CA ASP A 176 -1.67 7.67 24.40
C ASP A 176 -2.95 7.51 23.54
N PRO A 177 -3.12 8.32 22.49
CA PRO A 177 -4.36 8.33 21.72
C PRO A 177 -4.45 7.17 20.71
N PHE A 178 -3.40 6.36 20.53
CA PHE A 178 -3.39 5.19 19.65
C PHE A 178 -3.92 3.94 20.36
N THR A 179 -5.17 4.00 20.81
CA THR A 179 -5.79 2.97 21.65
C THR A 179 -6.53 1.88 20.86
N ARG A 180 -6.60 1.99 19.54
CA ARG A 180 -7.29 1.06 18.64
C ARG A 180 -6.34 0.42 17.66
N ARG A 181 -6.65 -0.83 17.28
CA ARG A 181 -5.90 -1.58 16.28
C ARG A 181 -6.83 -2.39 15.42
N VAL A 182 -6.49 -2.51 14.15
CA VAL A 182 -6.95 -3.61 13.29
C VAL A 182 -5.75 -4.45 12.88
N ARG A 183 -5.83 -5.77 13.07
CA ARG A 183 -4.78 -6.72 12.71
C ARG A 183 -5.08 -7.38 11.37
N LEU A 184 -4.07 -7.45 10.51
CA LEU A 184 -4.18 -8.00 9.15
C LEU A 184 -3.17 -9.13 8.97
N THR A 185 -3.65 -10.30 8.57
CA THR A 185 -2.85 -11.50 8.28
C THR A 185 -2.92 -11.90 6.81
N SER A 186 -3.85 -11.34 6.04
CA SER A 186 -3.95 -11.59 4.59
C SER A 186 -4.42 -10.36 3.82
N MET A 187 -4.24 -10.41 2.51
CA MET A 187 -4.65 -9.34 1.57
C MET A 187 -6.16 -9.17 1.49
N GLU A 188 -6.92 -10.24 1.69
CA GLU A 188 -8.38 -10.23 1.64
C GLU A 188 -8.99 -9.33 2.73
N GLN A 189 -8.26 -9.11 3.83
CA GLN A 189 -8.68 -8.25 4.92
C GLN A 189 -8.44 -6.75 4.64
N VAL A 190 -7.82 -6.40 3.51
CA VAL A 190 -7.77 -5.01 3.02
C VAL A 190 -9.01 -4.75 2.14
N ASP A 191 -10.14 -4.76 2.82
CA ASP A 191 -11.50 -4.64 2.31
C ASP A 191 -12.13 -3.29 2.70
N ASP A 192 -13.37 -3.06 2.26
CA ASP A 192 -14.05 -1.77 2.49
C ASP A 192 -14.25 -1.48 3.97
N GLU A 193 -14.51 -2.49 4.82
CA GLU A 193 -14.65 -2.28 6.27
C GLU A 193 -13.37 -1.68 6.87
N LEU A 194 -12.19 -2.18 6.47
CA LEU A 194 -10.93 -1.58 6.89
C LEU A 194 -10.75 -0.15 6.36
N LEU A 195 -11.09 0.08 5.10
CA LEU A 195 -10.94 1.40 4.48
C LEU A 195 -11.89 2.42 5.13
N ASP A 196 -13.10 2.02 5.48
CA ASP A 196 -14.07 2.85 6.19
C ASP A 196 -13.58 3.20 7.60
N ILE A 197 -12.95 2.25 8.31
CA ILE A 197 -12.28 2.52 9.60
C ILE A 197 -11.15 3.54 9.44
N LEU A 198 -10.35 3.43 8.37
CA LEU A 198 -9.27 4.37 8.07
C LEU A 198 -9.79 5.76 7.71
N VAL A 199 -10.89 5.85 6.96
CA VAL A 199 -11.58 7.11 6.64
C VAL A 199 -12.15 7.75 7.91
N ALA A 200 -12.85 6.99 8.75
CA ALA A 200 -13.37 7.49 10.02
C ALA A 200 -12.24 8.01 10.93
N ALA A 201 -11.13 7.28 10.99
CA ALA A 201 -9.93 7.74 11.71
C ALA A 201 -9.37 9.02 11.07
N LEU A 202 -9.27 9.13 9.75
CA LEU A 202 -8.82 10.36 9.10
C LEU A 202 -9.74 11.54 9.45
N GLU A 203 -11.06 11.39 9.32
CA GLU A 203 -12.06 12.45 9.57
C GLU A 203 -12.02 12.97 11.02
N GLN A 204 -11.94 12.08 12.02
CA GLN A 204 -11.80 12.48 13.43
C GLN A 204 -10.49 13.20 13.73
N ASN A 205 -9.52 13.12 12.82
CA ASN A 205 -8.16 13.61 12.99
C ASN A 205 -7.77 14.74 12.05
N SER A 206 -8.55 15.04 11.01
CA SER A 206 -8.37 16.21 10.15
C SER A 206 -8.68 17.52 10.86
#